data_AF-A0A7K1SNC2-F1
#
_entry.id   AF-A0A7K1SNC2-F1
#
_cell.length_a   1.000
_cell.length_b   1.000
_cell.length_c   1.000
_cell.angle_alpha   90.00
_cell.angle_beta   90.00
_cell.angle_gamma   90.00
#
_symmetry.space_group_name_H-M   'P 1'
#
loop_
_entity.id
_entity.type
_entity.pdbx_description
1 polymer ?
#
loop_
_entity_poly.entity_id
_entity_poly.type
_entity_poly.pdbx_seq_one_letter_code
_entity_poly.pdbx_strand_id
1 'polypeptide(L)' 'MAKQQEEAKKPTHVVIKEFHDIDNFDKVHEVGDDVSHFDKERLDKLVENGHVEVVKAETEPPK' A
#
# COMPACT_ATOMS: atom_id res chain seq x y z
N MET A 1 -4.45 -20.17 -23.47
CA MET A 1 -3.53 -19.42 -22.59
C MET A 1 -4.28 -18.18 -22.14
N ALA A 2 -4.85 -18.20 -20.93
CA ALA A 2 -5.70 -17.11 -20.43
C ALA A 2 -4.80 -15.94 -20.00
N LYS A 3 -4.93 -14.80 -20.70
CA LYS A 3 -4.39 -13.51 -20.26
C LYS A 3 -5.13 -13.14 -18.98
N GLN A 4 -4.50 -13.33 -17.82
CA GLN A 4 -4.96 -12.68 -16.60
C GLN A 4 -4.81 -11.19 -16.85
N GLN A 5 -5.96 -10.53 -16.98
CA GLN A 5 -6.05 -9.09 -17.11
C GLN A 5 -5.44 -8.50 -15.85
N GLU A 6 -4.25 -7.93 -16.01
CA GLU A 6 -3.68 -6.92 -15.15
C GLU A 6 -4.62 -5.71 -15.26
N GLU A 7 -5.77 -5.77 -14.59
CA GLU A 7 -6.45 -4.56 -14.17
C GLU A 7 -5.42 -3.85 -13.29
N ALA A 8 -4.75 -2.86 -13.88
CA ALA A 8 -3.92 -1.89 -13.18
C ALA A 8 -4.82 -1.13 -12.21
N LYS A 9 -5.24 -1.81 -11.14
CA LYS A 9 -5.88 -1.22 -9.98
C LYS A 9 -4.84 -0.27 -9.44
N LYS A 10 -5.15 1.01 -9.52
CA LYS A 10 -4.31 2.06 -8.98
C LYS A 10 -3.94 1.70 -7.54
N PRO A 11 -2.68 1.95 -7.13
CA PRO A 11 -2.29 1.77 -5.74
C PRO A 11 -3.31 2.47 -4.84
N THR A 12 -3.93 1.71 -3.95
CA THR A 12 -4.82 2.25 -2.92
C THR A 12 -4.06 2.50 -1.62
N HIS A 13 -2.95 1.81 -1.41
CA HIS A 13 -2.13 1.89 -0.21
C HIS A 13 -0.66 1.91 -0.63
N VAL A 14 0.00 3.04 -0.37
CA VAL A 14 1.39 3.26 -0.75
C VAL A 14 2.21 3.45 0.50
N VAL A 15 3.39 2.86 0.53
CA VAL A 15 4.34 3.04 1.64
C VAL A 15 4.86 4.46 1.62
N ILE A 16 4.68 5.18 2.72
CA ILE A 16 5.22 6.53 2.91
C ILE A 16 6.45 6.54 3.82
N LYS A 17 6.69 5.44 4.53
CA LYS A 17 7.85 5.26 5.41
C LYS A 17 8.27 3.80 5.43
N GLU A 18 9.54 3.55 5.20
CA GLU A 18 10.12 2.22 5.14
C GLU A 18 9.81 1.37 6.38
N PHE A 19 9.51 0.09 6.17
CA PHE A 19 9.26 -0.88 7.25
C PHE A 19 9.60 -2.31 6.82
N HIS A 20 9.83 -3.17 7.80
CA HIS A 20 10.11 -4.59 7.57
C HIS A 20 8.81 -5.38 7.52
N ASP A 21 8.73 -6.37 6.63
CA ASP A 21 7.58 -7.26 6.51
C ASP A 21 7.43 -8.11 7.79
N ILE A 22 6.19 -8.24 8.28
CA ILE A 22 5.91 -9.04 9.48
C ILE A 22 6.12 -10.54 9.24
N ASP A 23 5.91 -11.01 8.00
CA ASP A 23 6.09 -12.41 7.62
C ASP A 23 7.54 -12.71 7.25
N ASN A 24 8.31 -11.68 6.87
CA ASN A 24 9.73 -11.81 6.54
C ASN A 24 10.51 -10.53 6.90
N PHE A 25 11.18 -10.55 8.03
CA PHE A 25 11.97 -9.41 8.50
C PHE A 25 13.18 -9.07 7.62
N ASP A 26 13.58 -9.93 6.67
CA ASP A 26 14.60 -9.59 5.66
C ASP A 26 14.01 -8.81 4.47
N LYS A 27 12.69 -8.75 4.35
CA LYS A 27 11.99 -7.99 3.30
C LYS A 27 11.64 -6.60 3.83
N VAL A 28 12.23 -5.58 3.22
CA VAL A 28 11.93 -4.17 3.51
C VAL A 28 11.02 -3.63 2.42
N HIS A 29 9.94 -2.98 2.81
CA HIS A 29 9.10 -2.20 1.91
C HIS A 29 9.58 -0.76 1.94
N GLU A 30 9.99 -0.25 0.79
CA GLU A 30 10.51 1.11 0.64
C GLU A 30 9.41 2.11 0.35
N VAL A 31 9.69 3.40 0.53
CA VAL A 31 8.75 4.47 0.22
C VAL A 31 8.38 4.45 -1.26
N GLY A 32 7.08 4.46 -1.56
CA GLY A 32 6.53 4.35 -2.90
C GLY A 32 6.11 2.94 -3.32
N ASP A 33 6.40 1.92 -2.50
CA ASP A 33 5.97 0.54 -2.77
C ASP A 33 4.44 0.39 -2.65
N ASP A 34 3.84 -0.43 -3.53
CA ASP A 34 2.41 -0.70 -3.51
C ASP A 34 2.12 -1.91 -2.61
N VAL A 35 1.53 -1.62 -1.46
CA VAL A 35 1.13 -2.64 -0.48
C VAL A 35 -0.38 -2.90 -0.51
N SER A 36 -1.09 -2.42 -1.54
CA SER A 36 -2.53 -2.64 -1.72
C SER A 36 -2.95 -4.11 -1.77
N HIS A 37 -1.99 -5.01 -1.97
CA HIS A 37 -2.20 -6.46 -1.97
C HIS A 37 -2.26 -7.08 -0.56
N PHE A 38 -1.97 -6.31 0.50
CA PHE A 38 -2.04 -6.79 1.88
C PHE A 38 -3.47 -6.87 2.42
N ASP A 39 -3.63 -7.70 3.45
CA ASP A 39 -4.86 -7.80 4.19
C ASP A 39 -5.25 -6.48 4.84
N LYS A 40 -6.56 -6.21 4.91
CA LYS A 40 -7.10 -4.96 5.43
C LYS A 40 -6.65 -4.67 6.87
N GLU A 41 -6.61 -5.68 7.74
CA GLU A 41 -6.15 -5.52 9.13
C GLU A 41 -4.67 -5.12 9.22
N ARG A 42 -3.85 -5.63 8.29
CA ARG A 42 -2.42 -5.30 8.20
C ARG A 42 -2.24 -3.88 7.68
N LEU A 43 -2.98 -3.51 6.65
CA LEU A 43 -3.01 -2.15 6.10
C LEU A 43 -3.45 -1.13 7.15
N ASP A 44 -4.53 -1.41 7.89
CA ASP A 44 -5.05 -0.52 8.93
C ASP A 44 -3.98 -0.24 9.99
N LYS A 45 -3.30 -1.28 10.48
CA LYS A 45 -2.15 -1.14 11.39
C LYS A 45 -1.01 -0.33 10.78
N LEU A 46 -0.66 -0.56 9.51
CA LEU A 46 0.42 0.17 8.86
C LEU A 46 0.06 1.65 8.67
N VAL A 47 -1.21 1.96 8.42
CA VAL A 47 -1.75 3.32 8.35
C VAL A 47 -1.76 3.97 9.74
N GLU A 48 -2.23 3.28 10.78
CA GLU A 48 -2.21 3.76 12.17
C GLU A 48 -0.78 4.04 12.67
N ASN A 49 0.18 3.22 12.27
CA ASN A 49 1.60 3.43 12.58
C ASN A 49 2.28 4.49 11.69
N GLY A 50 1.61 4.98 10.65
CA GLY A 50 2.15 5.98 9.71
C GLY A 50 3.24 5.44 8.77
N HIS A 51 3.22 4.13 8.48
CA HIS A 51 4.09 3.50 7.49
C HIS A 51 3.51 3.54 6.08
N VAL A 52 2.18 3.48 5.98
CA VAL A 52 1.43 3.42 4.73
C VAL A 52 0.39 4.52 4.71
N GLU A 53 0.15 5.09 3.54
CA GLU A 53 -0.91 6.07 3.31
C GLU A 53 -1.95 5.49 2.36
N VAL A 54 -3.22 5.72 2.67
CA VAL A 54 -4.31 5.34 1.79
C VAL A 54 -4.40 6.38 0.68
N VAL A 55 -3.91 6.03 -0.51
CA VAL A 55 -4.09 6.79 -1.74
C VAL A 55 -5.52 6.54 -2.23
N LYS A 56 -6.50 7.05 -1.48
CA LYS A 56 -7.82 7.25 -2.05
C LYS A 56 -7.66 8.32 -3.12
N ALA A 57 -8.24 8.09 -4.30
CA ALA A 57 -8.39 9.10 -5.34
C ALA A 57 -9.37 10.23 -4.92
N GLU A 58 -9.27 10.69 -3.67
CA GLU A 58 -10.03 11.81 -3.13
C GLU A 58 -9.30 13.09 -3.53
N THR A 59 -9.78 13.61 -4.65
CA THR A 59 -9.83 15.03 -4.97
C THR A 59 -10.04 15.89 -3.73
N GLU A 60 -8.99 16.58 -3.27
CA GLU A 60 -9.16 17.83 -2.54
C GLU A 60 -8.80 18.98 -3.50
N PRO A 61 -9.76 19.77 -4.02
CA PRO A 61 -9.44 21.11 -4.43
C PRO A 61 -9.23 21.95 -3.15
N PRO A 62 -8.14 22.72 -3.02
CA PRO A 62 -7.98 23.65 -1.92
C PRO A 62 -9.06 24.74 -1.98
N LYS A 63 -9.58 25.07 -0.79
CA LYS A 63 -10.65 26.05 -0.49
C LYS A 63 -10.30 27.47 -0.88
#